data_AF-A0A8T0R397-F1
#
_entry.id   AF-A0A8T0R397-F1
#
_cell.length_a   1.000
_cell.length_b   1.000
_cell.length_c   1.000
_cell.angle_alpha   90.00
_cell.angle_beta   90.00
_cell.angle_gamma   90.00
#
_symmetry.space_group_name_H-M   'P 1'
#
loop_
_entity.id
_entity.type
_entity.pdbx_description
1 polymer ?
#
loop_
_entity_poly.entity_id
_entity_poly.type
_entity_poly.pdbx_seq_one_letter_code
_entity_poly.pdbx_strand_id
1 'polypeptide(L)'
;MQNCTSVAQRYPTRKRTYVIDGVRKTGWFALDFTMAELQSVFLTQAIWSRSPRFDGYSILSVTELPSILDVKQPSVWLNVQHDIFYKEHGLNMRNYILSIQKNVSVDYISSPELGFLQNISGRVHRKTKLVFRFLDKDLLDYSIHQTYGSFLSNLTFVKSIASGIMVPKIYIWPVTKDNYLQPPTSIVAEAHSAGLEIYASDFANDRIIPYNYSYDPLAEYLNFISDGGFSVDGVLSEHPITASEAIGCFANLNSSKTDHGEPLIISHNGASGDYPDCTDLAYHSAINDGADVIDCPVQVTSDGTLMCMSSINLLDTTNVQRTPFSSRASVVSEIQATGVFTFNLTWDDINSSLQPKISSPLSQYYIIRNPRYTNQGKFLKLSDFLAMGMDKDLSGVMIIIENAAFLAKSLGIDIVDSINAALSVAGYDNQTAKEVLIQSKDSAVLFKLKQQKTKCKLVYTLPSGIGDVSTSSLEAVKKFADAVVVDKANSIFTSKVLIVSSDRTIL
;
A
#
# COMPACT_ATOMS: atom_id res chain seq x y z
N MET A 1 -24.06 5.79 -17.35
CA MET A 1 -24.25 4.33 -17.21
C MET A 1 -23.21 3.52 -17.98
N GLN A 2 -22.82 3.94 -19.20
CA GLN A 2 -21.89 3.21 -20.07
C GLN A 2 -20.62 2.63 -19.42
N ASN A 3 -20.03 3.32 -18.44
CA ASN A 3 -18.73 2.95 -17.89
C ASN A 3 -18.78 1.84 -16.83
N CYS A 4 -19.97 1.49 -16.33
CA CYS A 4 -20.11 0.57 -15.20
C CYS A 4 -21.31 -0.37 -15.35
N THR A 5 -21.87 -0.47 -16.56
CA THR A 5 -23.01 -1.36 -16.83
C THR A 5 -22.99 -1.92 -18.24
N SER A 6 -23.75 -3.01 -18.46
CA SER A 6 -24.00 -3.61 -19.77
C SER A 6 -24.98 -2.83 -20.68
N VAL A 7 -25.35 -1.59 -20.32
CA VAL A 7 -26.43 -0.85 -21.00
C VAL A 7 -26.18 -0.65 -22.49
N ALA A 8 -24.92 -0.45 -22.91
CA ALA A 8 -24.57 -0.24 -24.31
C ALA A 8 -24.77 -1.51 -25.14
N GLN A 9 -24.55 -2.69 -24.55
CA GLN A 9 -24.81 -3.98 -25.18
C GLN A 9 -26.31 -4.25 -25.24
N ARG A 10 -27.03 -3.91 -24.16
CA ARG A 10 -28.47 -4.17 -24.04
C ARG A 10 -29.34 -3.25 -24.90
N TYR A 11 -28.93 -1.99 -25.05
CA TYR A 11 -29.68 -0.92 -25.75
C TYR A 11 -28.78 -0.09 -26.68
N PRO A 12 -28.15 -0.69 -27.72
CA PRO A 12 -27.12 -0.03 -28.53
C PRO A 12 -27.59 1.23 -29.27
N THR A 13 -28.88 1.30 -29.60
CA THR A 13 -29.47 2.43 -30.35
C THR A 13 -30.00 3.56 -29.47
N ARG A 14 -30.01 3.39 -28.14
CA ARG A 14 -30.56 4.39 -27.19
C ARG A 14 -29.52 5.37 -26.64
N LYS A 15 -28.41 5.56 -27.37
CA LYS A 15 -27.41 6.57 -27.02
C LYS A 15 -27.99 7.98 -27.26
N ARG A 16 -27.80 8.88 -26.29
CA ARG A 16 -28.25 10.28 -26.36
C ARG A 16 -27.08 11.23 -26.18
N THR A 17 -27.29 12.49 -26.53
CA THR A 17 -26.36 13.59 -26.25
C THR A 17 -27.10 14.64 -25.45
N TYR A 18 -26.55 15.01 -24.30
CA TYR A 18 -27.05 16.07 -23.45
C TYR A 18 -25.95 17.09 -23.15
N VAL A 19 -26.35 18.29 -22.75
CA VAL A 19 -25.46 19.25 -22.11
C VAL A 19 -25.63 19.07 -20.62
N ILE A 20 -24.55 18.74 -19.90
CA ILE A 20 -24.55 18.56 -18.46
C ILE A 20 -23.40 19.39 -17.92
N ASP A 21 -23.72 20.32 -17.02
CA ASP A 21 -22.77 21.28 -16.45
C ASP A 21 -21.99 22.03 -17.54
N GLY A 22 -22.72 22.52 -18.55
CA GLY A 22 -22.14 23.24 -19.70
C GLY A 22 -21.36 22.38 -20.70
N VAL A 23 -21.18 21.08 -20.44
CA VAL A 23 -20.40 20.17 -21.29
C VAL A 23 -21.31 19.23 -22.07
N ARG A 24 -21.10 19.13 -23.39
CA ARG A 24 -21.77 18.13 -24.24
C ARG A 24 -21.25 16.73 -23.89
N LYS A 25 -22.13 15.86 -23.40
CA LYS A 25 -21.84 14.46 -23.08
C LYS A 25 -22.71 13.55 -23.92
N THR A 26 -22.11 12.53 -24.54
CA THR A 26 -22.82 11.53 -25.36
C THR A 26 -22.67 10.15 -24.74
N GLY A 27 -23.78 9.47 -24.48
CA GLY A 27 -23.77 8.17 -23.79
C GLY A 27 -25.17 7.64 -23.47
N TRP A 28 -25.24 6.77 -22.47
CA TRP A 28 -26.47 6.23 -21.91
C TRP A 28 -26.69 6.83 -20.52
N PHE A 29 -27.78 7.57 -20.38
CA PHE A 29 -28.13 8.33 -19.18
C PHE A 29 -29.30 7.67 -18.47
N ALA A 30 -29.24 7.58 -17.14
CA ALA A 30 -30.26 6.88 -16.35
C ALA A 30 -31.67 7.47 -16.55
N LEU A 31 -31.78 8.78 -16.82
CA LEU A 31 -33.06 9.45 -17.08
C LEU A 31 -33.81 8.91 -18.31
N ASP A 32 -33.11 8.27 -19.25
CA ASP A 32 -33.71 7.75 -20.49
C ASP A 32 -34.38 6.38 -20.27
N PHE A 33 -34.25 5.78 -19.09
CA PHE A 33 -34.69 4.42 -18.81
C PHE A 33 -35.61 4.36 -17.59
N THR A 34 -36.60 3.48 -17.67
CA THR A 34 -37.41 3.07 -16.52
C THR A 34 -36.68 1.99 -15.71
N MET A 35 -37.03 1.83 -14.43
CA MET A 35 -36.45 0.76 -13.61
C MET A 35 -36.73 -0.63 -14.20
N ALA A 36 -37.89 -0.83 -14.83
CA ALA A 36 -38.23 -2.09 -15.50
C ALA A 36 -37.30 -2.39 -16.70
N GLU A 37 -36.89 -1.38 -17.46
CA GLU A 37 -35.89 -1.56 -18.53
C GLU A 37 -34.51 -1.91 -17.93
N LEU A 38 -34.15 -1.24 -16.83
CA LEU A 38 -32.86 -1.42 -16.16
C LEU A 38 -32.71 -2.77 -15.45
N GLN A 39 -33.78 -3.52 -15.20
CA GLN A 39 -33.70 -4.89 -14.65
C GLN A 39 -32.89 -5.85 -15.55
N SER A 40 -32.82 -5.56 -16.86
CA SER A 40 -32.05 -6.36 -17.82
C SER A 40 -30.64 -5.80 -18.09
N VAL A 41 -30.22 -4.80 -17.31
CA VAL A 41 -28.90 -4.17 -17.37
C VAL A 41 -28.13 -4.57 -16.12
N PHE A 42 -26.92 -5.07 -16.32
CA PHE A 42 -26.06 -5.58 -15.24
C PHE A 42 -24.92 -4.62 -14.97
N LEU A 43 -24.50 -4.55 -13.71
CA LEU A 43 -23.30 -3.85 -13.26
C LEU A 43 -22.05 -4.56 -13.80
N THR A 44 -21.04 -3.77 -14.16
CA THR A 44 -19.71 -4.24 -14.58
C THR A 44 -18.64 -3.38 -13.91
N GLN A 45 -17.42 -3.89 -13.74
CA GLN A 45 -16.36 -3.08 -13.17
C GLN A 45 -16.03 -1.89 -14.09
N ALA A 46 -15.85 -0.71 -13.49
CA ALA A 46 -15.45 0.49 -14.24
C ALA A 46 -13.91 0.60 -14.39
N ILE A 47 -13.17 -0.04 -13.49
CA ILE A 47 -11.72 -0.01 -13.42
C ILE A 47 -11.21 -1.41 -13.77
N TRP A 48 -10.53 -1.53 -14.90
CA TRP A 48 -10.17 -2.83 -15.50
C TRP A 48 -9.07 -3.57 -14.74
N SER A 49 -8.30 -2.87 -13.89
CA SER A 49 -7.38 -3.52 -12.95
C SER A 49 -8.10 -4.22 -11.79
N ARG A 50 -9.40 -3.94 -11.58
CA ARG A 50 -10.22 -4.62 -10.57
C ARG A 50 -10.89 -5.86 -11.13
N SER A 51 -11.11 -6.84 -10.25
CA SER A 51 -11.65 -8.15 -10.62
C SER A 51 -13.05 -8.04 -11.26
N PRO A 52 -13.30 -8.66 -12.44
CA PRO A 52 -14.63 -8.78 -13.05
C PRO A 52 -15.54 -9.76 -12.31
N ARG A 53 -15.05 -10.43 -11.27
CA ARG A 53 -15.78 -11.52 -10.63
C ARG A 53 -17.12 -11.09 -10.05
N PHE A 54 -17.27 -9.80 -9.73
CA PHE A 54 -18.50 -9.22 -9.23
C PHE A 54 -19.31 -8.50 -10.32
N ASP A 55 -19.06 -8.79 -11.59
CA ASP A 55 -19.91 -8.35 -12.69
C ASP A 55 -21.20 -9.19 -12.74
N GLY A 56 -22.24 -8.65 -13.37
CA GLY A 56 -23.50 -9.38 -13.58
C GLY A 56 -24.57 -9.11 -12.53
N TYR A 57 -24.31 -8.27 -11.52
CA TYR A 57 -25.29 -7.92 -10.51
C TYR A 57 -26.29 -6.88 -11.02
N SER A 58 -27.51 -6.94 -10.50
CA SER A 58 -28.59 -5.99 -10.85
C SER A 58 -28.35 -4.60 -10.25
N ILE A 59 -28.87 -3.58 -10.93
CA ILE A 59 -28.95 -2.22 -10.38
C ILE A 59 -29.98 -2.20 -9.25
N LEU A 60 -29.64 -1.58 -8.13
CA LEU A 60 -30.49 -1.48 -6.94
C LEU A 60 -31.05 -0.07 -6.77
N SER A 61 -32.29 0.02 -6.29
CA SER A 61 -32.89 1.25 -5.79
C SER A 61 -32.49 1.53 -4.34
N VAL A 62 -32.41 2.82 -3.97
CA VAL A 62 -32.19 3.26 -2.58
C VAL A 62 -33.25 2.69 -1.62
N THR A 63 -34.48 2.49 -2.09
CA THR A 63 -35.57 1.94 -1.28
C THR A 63 -35.42 0.46 -0.94
N GLU A 64 -34.54 -0.26 -1.64
CA GLU A 64 -34.30 -1.69 -1.43
C GLU A 64 -33.18 -1.96 -0.39
N LEU A 65 -32.41 -0.94 -0.02
CA LEU A 65 -31.26 -1.07 0.89
C LEU A 65 -31.58 -1.73 2.25
N PRO A 66 -32.66 -1.36 2.97
CA PRO A 66 -32.95 -1.98 4.27
C PRO A 66 -33.13 -3.50 4.19
N SER A 67 -33.78 -3.98 3.12
CA SER A 67 -34.01 -5.41 2.89
C SER A 67 -32.72 -6.15 2.54
N ILE A 68 -31.82 -5.50 1.81
CA ILE A 68 -30.56 -6.12 1.35
C ILE A 68 -29.55 -6.22 2.49
N LEU A 69 -29.49 -5.20 3.33
CA LEU A 69 -28.55 -5.15 4.44
C LEU A 69 -29.01 -5.96 5.65
N ASP A 70 -30.25 -6.46 5.66
CA ASP A 70 -30.91 -7.05 6.84
C ASP A 70 -30.80 -6.14 8.09
N VAL A 71 -30.85 -4.82 7.86
CA VAL A 71 -30.79 -3.79 8.90
C VAL A 71 -32.06 -2.96 8.83
N LYS A 72 -32.74 -2.85 9.98
CA LYS A 72 -34.05 -2.19 10.08
C LYS A 72 -34.01 -0.70 9.69
N GLN A 73 -32.91 0.00 9.96
CA GLN A 73 -32.67 1.39 9.56
C GLN A 73 -31.16 1.63 9.33
N PRO A 74 -30.62 1.31 8.14
CA PRO A 74 -29.24 1.64 7.84
C PRO A 74 -29.08 3.17 7.83
N SER A 75 -27.98 3.66 8.40
CA SER A 75 -27.56 5.06 8.25
C SER A 75 -27.00 5.25 6.84
N VAL A 76 -27.65 6.08 6.02
CA VAL A 76 -27.29 6.26 4.60
C VAL A 76 -26.73 7.65 4.34
N TRP A 77 -25.66 7.69 3.52
CA TRP A 77 -25.13 8.90 2.89
C TRP A 77 -25.58 8.95 1.42
N LEU A 78 -26.39 9.93 1.05
CA LEU A 78 -26.86 10.11 -0.33
C LEU A 78 -26.07 11.21 -1.03
N ASN A 79 -25.44 10.87 -2.17
CA ASN A 79 -24.74 11.85 -3.00
C ASN A 79 -25.61 12.25 -4.22
N VAL A 80 -26.14 13.46 -4.20
CA VAL A 80 -26.98 14.01 -5.27
C VAL A 80 -26.12 14.77 -6.26
N GLN A 81 -26.12 14.31 -7.52
CA GLN A 81 -25.35 14.89 -8.61
C GLN A 81 -26.29 15.40 -9.70
N HIS A 82 -25.93 16.50 -10.36
CA HIS A 82 -26.60 17.00 -11.57
C HIS A 82 -28.08 17.39 -11.34
N ASP A 83 -28.43 18.03 -10.22
CA ASP A 83 -29.83 18.42 -9.91
C ASP A 83 -30.38 19.39 -10.96
N ILE A 84 -29.59 20.37 -11.39
CA ILE A 84 -29.96 21.28 -12.49
C ILE A 84 -30.37 20.50 -13.73
N PHE A 85 -29.55 19.54 -14.15
CA PHE A 85 -29.81 18.73 -15.33
C PHE A 85 -31.10 17.91 -15.18
N TYR A 86 -31.32 17.28 -14.03
CA TYR A 86 -32.58 16.56 -13.78
C TYR A 86 -33.80 17.50 -13.80
N LYS A 87 -33.66 18.71 -13.24
CA LYS A 87 -34.71 19.73 -13.23
C LYS A 87 -35.08 20.23 -14.63
N GLU A 88 -34.09 20.45 -15.49
CA GLU A 88 -34.30 20.81 -16.90
C GLU A 88 -35.08 19.74 -17.66
N HIS A 89 -35.01 18.49 -17.21
CA HIS A 89 -35.72 17.34 -17.78
C HIS A 89 -37.00 16.98 -16.99
N GLY A 90 -37.51 17.90 -16.18
CA GLY A 90 -38.79 17.76 -15.48
C GLY A 90 -38.76 16.86 -14.23
N LEU A 91 -37.58 16.46 -13.77
CA LEU A 91 -37.39 15.67 -12.56
C LEU A 91 -37.03 16.56 -11.36
N ASN A 92 -37.38 16.16 -10.14
CA ASN A 92 -37.14 16.96 -8.95
C ASN A 92 -36.46 16.12 -7.87
N MET A 93 -35.12 16.14 -7.85
CA MET A 93 -34.33 15.31 -6.93
C MET A 93 -34.68 15.60 -5.47
N ARG A 94 -34.92 16.87 -5.12
CA ARG A 94 -35.36 17.25 -3.76
C ARG A 94 -36.61 16.48 -3.34
N ASN A 95 -37.66 16.47 -4.17
CA ASN A 95 -38.90 15.76 -3.84
C ASN A 95 -38.68 14.24 -3.72
N TYR A 96 -37.83 13.65 -4.57
CA TYR A 96 -37.47 12.24 -4.46
C TYR A 96 -36.75 11.94 -3.14
N ILE A 97 -35.76 12.73 -2.75
CA ILE A 97 -35.03 12.55 -1.49
C ILE A 97 -35.96 12.68 -0.28
N LEU A 98 -36.82 13.70 -0.26
CA LEU A 98 -37.81 13.87 0.82
C LEU A 98 -38.80 12.69 0.89
N SER A 99 -39.12 12.06 -0.25
CA SER A 99 -39.96 10.85 -0.26
C SER A 99 -39.23 9.63 0.33
N ILE A 100 -37.93 9.47 0.04
CA ILE A 100 -37.09 8.36 0.53
C ILE A 100 -36.91 8.44 2.05
N GLN A 101 -36.74 9.65 2.60
CA GLN A 101 -36.54 9.90 4.03
C GLN A 101 -37.74 9.48 4.93
N LYS A 102 -38.87 9.10 4.33
CA LYS A 102 -40.01 8.51 5.06
C LYS A 102 -39.74 7.07 5.52
N ASN A 103 -38.91 6.35 4.77
CA ASN A 103 -38.69 4.91 4.95
C ASN A 103 -37.22 4.55 5.24
N VAL A 104 -36.28 5.45 4.93
CA VAL A 104 -34.83 5.24 5.10
C VAL A 104 -34.24 6.35 5.96
N SER A 105 -33.37 5.98 6.92
CA SER A 105 -32.63 6.94 7.73
C SER A 105 -31.48 7.53 6.91
N VAL A 106 -31.67 8.73 6.37
CA VAL A 106 -30.63 9.47 5.65
C VAL A 106 -29.96 10.43 6.62
N ASP A 107 -28.74 10.11 7.03
CA ASP A 107 -27.98 10.92 7.99
C ASP A 107 -27.11 11.97 7.29
N TYR A 108 -26.75 11.74 6.03
CA TYR A 108 -25.97 12.68 5.22
C TYR A 108 -26.54 12.83 3.81
N ILE A 109 -26.58 14.07 3.31
CA ILE A 109 -26.85 14.38 1.91
C ILE A 109 -25.72 15.27 1.41
N SER A 110 -24.98 14.80 0.40
CA SER A 110 -23.96 15.59 -0.27
C SER A 110 -24.35 15.99 -1.67
N SER A 111 -23.83 17.12 -2.15
CA SER A 111 -23.96 17.53 -3.54
C SER A 111 -22.82 18.48 -3.95
N PRO A 112 -22.35 18.42 -5.21
CA PRO A 112 -21.48 19.44 -5.76
C PRO A 112 -22.23 20.72 -6.18
N GLU A 113 -23.57 20.74 -6.13
CA GLU A 113 -24.38 21.92 -6.43
C GLU A 113 -24.88 22.55 -5.13
N LEU A 114 -24.26 23.66 -4.70
CA LEU A 114 -24.60 24.32 -3.44
C LEU A 114 -26.03 24.87 -3.47
N GLY A 115 -26.53 25.27 -4.64
CA GLY A 115 -27.91 25.71 -4.84
C GLY A 115 -28.93 24.58 -4.61
N PHE A 116 -28.59 23.32 -4.88
CA PHE A 116 -29.43 22.18 -4.50
C PHE A 116 -29.49 22.06 -2.97
N LEU A 117 -28.34 22.14 -2.29
CA LEU A 117 -28.28 22.07 -0.82
C LEU A 117 -29.06 23.22 -0.17
N GLN A 118 -28.97 24.43 -0.72
CA GLN A 118 -29.74 25.59 -0.27
C GLN A 118 -31.25 25.36 -0.42
N ASN A 119 -31.67 24.72 -1.50
CA ASN A 119 -33.07 24.46 -1.80
C ASN A 119 -33.69 23.41 -0.86
N ILE A 120 -32.92 22.38 -0.48
CA ILE A 120 -33.37 21.31 0.41
C ILE A 120 -33.16 21.64 1.90
N SER A 121 -32.33 22.64 2.21
CA SER A 121 -32.10 23.10 3.58
C SER A 121 -33.41 23.47 4.29
N GLY A 122 -33.52 23.07 5.56
CA GLY A 122 -34.74 23.23 6.37
C GLY A 122 -35.92 22.32 6.03
N ARG A 123 -35.80 21.44 5.01
CA ARG A 123 -36.86 20.50 4.61
C ARG A 123 -36.56 19.04 4.99
N VAL A 124 -35.31 18.73 5.29
CA VAL A 124 -34.85 17.40 5.71
C VAL A 124 -34.97 17.24 7.22
N HIS A 125 -34.87 16.01 7.72
CA HIS A 125 -34.82 15.75 9.16
C HIS A 125 -33.72 16.56 9.84
N ARG A 126 -33.96 17.05 11.06
CA ARG A 126 -33.02 17.91 11.80
C ARG A 126 -31.63 17.28 12.01
N LYS A 127 -31.55 15.95 12.06
CA LYS A 127 -30.30 15.20 12.20
C LYS A 127 -29.54 14.99 10.88
N THR A 128 -30.18 15.22 9.73
CA THR A 128 -29.55 15.04 8.42
C THR A 128 -28.57 16.18 8.17
N LYS A 129 -27.30 15.82 7.97
CA LYS A 129 -26.23 16.77 7.66
C LYS A 129 -26.16 17.01 6.15
N LEU A 130 -26.12 18.27 5.76
CA LEU A 130 -25.88 18.67 4.37
C LEU A 130 -24.38 18.91 4.18
N VAL A 131 -23.80 18.29 3.15
CA VAL A 131 -22.35 18.32 2.90
C VAL A 131 -22.07 18.84 1.49
N PHE A 132 -21.40 19.98 1.39
CA PHE A 132 -21.02 20.53 0.09
C PHE A 132 -19.77 19.82 -0.45
N ARG A 133 -19.88 19.20 -1.64
CA ARG A 133 -18.78 18.44 -2.23
C ARG A 133 -18.00 19.33 -3.21
N PHE A 134 -16.76 19.62 -2.89
CA PHE A 134 -15.85 20.32 -3.78
C PHE A 134 -15.36 19.41 -4.91
N LEU A 135 -15.26 19.98 -6.12
CA LEU A 135 -14.63 19.36 -7.28
C LEU A 135 -13.25 19.99 -7.52
N ASP A 136 -12.87 20.25 -8.76
CA ASP A 136 -11.68 21.06 -9.08
C ASP A 136 -11.98 22.55 -8.84
N LYS A 137 -10.99 23.29 -8.32
CA LYS A 137 -11.11 24.70 -7.90
C LYS A 137 -11.53 25.62 -9.04
N ASP A 138 -11.15 25.28 -10.27
CA ASP A 138 -11.38 26.11 -11.46
C ASP A 138 -12.73 25.78 -12.12
N LEU A 139 -13.41 24.72 -11.68
CA LEU A 139 -14.75 24.39 -12.15
C LEU A 139 -15.80 25.32 -11.54
N LEU A 140 -16.89 25.50 -12.30
CA LEU A 140 -18.04 26.30 -11.92
C LEU A 140 -19.10 25.41 -11.25
N ASP A 141 -19.66 25.87 -10.13
CA ASP A 141 -20.98 25.44 -9.68
C ASP A 141 -22.04 26.25 -10.45
N TYR A 142 -22.69 25.59 -11.41
CA TYR A 142 -23.72 26.21 -12.26
C TYR A 142 -24.99 26.61 -11.49
N SER A 143 -25.19 26.13 -10.27
CA SER A 143 -26.39 26.45 -9.48
C SER A 143 -26.32 27.84 -8.86
N ILE A 144 -25.10 28.32 -8.56
CA ILE A 144 -24.83 29.62 -7.92
C ILE A 144 -23.91 30.51 -8.78
N HIS A 145 -23.38 30.00 -9.90
CA HIS A 145 -22.49 30.71 -10.83
C HIS A 145 -21.22 31.24 -10.16
N GLN A 146 -20.62 30.40 -9.30
CA GLN A 146 -19.36 30.66 -8.61
C GLN A 146 -18.44 29.45 -8.76
N THR A 147 -17.13 29.67 -8.68
CA THR A 147 -16.17 28.56 -8.77
C THR A 147 -16.02 27.86 -7.43
N TYR A 148 -15.59 26.59 -7.44
CA TYR A 148 -15.28 25.91 -6.18
C TYR A 148 -14.17 26.62 -5.41
N GLY A 149 -13.18 27.19 -6.12
CA GLY A 149 -12.13 28.01 -5.51
C GLY A 149 -12.63 29.26 -4.79
N SER A 150 -13.71 29.92 -5.27
CA SER A 150 -14.27 31.08 -4.59
C SER A 150 -15.02 30.68 -3.31
N PHE A 151 -15.65 29.51 -3.27
CA PHE A 151 -16.27 29.00 -2.04
C PHE A 151 -15.26 28.65 -0.96
N LEU A 152 -14.06 28.15 -1.34
CA LEU A 152 -12.97 27.90 -0.38
C LEU A 152 -12.57 29.18 0.36
N SER A 153 -12.59 30.32 -0.33
CA SER A 153 -12.25 31.61 0.27
C SER A 153 -13.38 32.20 1.13
N ASN A 154 -14.56 31.55 1.18
CA ASN A 154 -15.73 32.02 1.91
C ASN A 154 -16.52 30.85 2.53
N LEU A 155 -15.88 30.11 3.43
CA LEU A 155 -16.50 28.98 4.12
C LEU A 155 -17.68 29.39 5.02
N THR A 156 -17.73 30.64 5.49
CA THR A 156 -18.89 31.15 6.24
C THR A 156 -20.16 31.20 5.39
N PHE A 157 -20.05 31.54 4.10
CA PHE A 157 -21.18 31.43 3.17
C PHE A 157 -21.63 29.97 3.02
N VAL A 158 -20.69 29.04 2.83
CA VAL A 158 -20.99 27.60 2.76
C VAL A 158 -21.67 27.11 4.04
N LYS A 159 -21.20 27.53 5.22
CA LYS A 159 -21.78 27.19 6.53
C LYS A 159 -23.23 27.63 6.69
N SER A 160 -23.63 28.72 6.04
CA SER A 160 -25.02 29.19 6.08
C SER A 160 -25.99 28.22 5.40
N ILE A 161 -25.48 27.31 4.57
CA ILE A 161 -26.26 26.34 3.77
C ILE A 161 -26.00 24.91 4.23
N ALA A 162 -24.75 24.57 4.54
CA ALA A 162 -24.27 23.22 4.82
C ALA A 162 -23.70 23.06 6.24
N SER A 163 -23.68 21.82 6.72
CA SER A 163 -23.07 21.43 8.00
C SER A 163 -21.64 20.93 7.84
N GLY A 164 -21.24 20.54 6.62
CA GLY A 164 -19.87 20.15 6.33
C GLY A 164 -19.49 20.31 4.88
N ILE A 165 -18.23 20.02 4.57
CA ILE A 165 -17.64 20.03 3.24
C ILE A 165 -16.92 18.72 2.98
N MET A 166 -16.92 18.26 1.73
CA MET A 166 -16.13 17.13 1.27
C MET A 166 -15.16 17.62 0.21
N VAL A 167 -13.86 17.42 0.41
CA VAL A 167 -12.81 17.95 -0.46
C VAL A 167 -11.90 16.84 -0.98
N PRO A 168 -11.40 16.92 -2.23
CA PRO A 168 -10.34 16.04 -2.70
C PRO A 168 -9.14 16.09 -1.74
N LYS A 169 -8.53 14.95 -1.43
CA LYS A 169 -7.38 14.90 -0.49
C LYS A 169 -6.23 15.85 -0.84
N ILE A 170 -6.07 16.18 -2.13
CA ILE A 170 -5.08 17.13 -2.64
C ILE A 170 -5.34 18.60 -2.26
N TYR A 171 -6.54 18.94 -1.79
CA TYR A 171 -6.83 20.28 -1.25
C TYR A 171 -6.17 20.47 0.12
N ILE A 172 -6.07 19.39 0.89
CA ILE A 172 -5.51 19.38 2.23
C ILE A 172 -3.99 19.20 2.14
N TRP A 173 -3.54 18.20 1.38
CA TRP A 173 -2.14 17.90 1.15
C TRP A 173 -1.81 17.99 -0.35
N PRO A 174 -1.41 19.17 -0.85
CA PRO A 174 -1.07 19.34 -2.25
C PRO A 174 0.11 18.47 -2.66
N VAL A 175 0.13 18.04 -3.92
CA VAL A 175 1.17 17.16 -4.45
C VAL A 175 1.90 17.87 -5.59
N THR A 176 3.22 17.80 -5.61
CA THR A 176 4.06 18.32 -6.69
C THR A 176 3.94 17.46 -7.95
N LYS A 177 4.40 17.99 -9.10
CA LYS A 177 4.40 17.24 -10.36
C LYS A 177 5.29 15.99 -10.33
N ASP A 178 6.33 16.00 -9.50
CA ASP A 178 7.21 14.86 -9.25
C ASP A 178 6.70 13.91 -8.15
N ASN A 179 5.42 14.02 -7.76
CA ASN A 179 4.70 13.11 -6.85
C ASN A 179 5.20 13.14 -5.38
N TYR A 180 5.45 14.34 -4.85
CA TYR A 180 5.75 14.55 -3.43
C TYR A 180 4.75 15.47 -2.77
N LEU A 181 4.50 15.25 -1.48
CA LEU A 181 3.68 16.14 -0.67
C LEU A 181 4.31 17.53 -0.57
N GLN A 182 3.45 18.54 -0.57
CA GLN A 182 3.74 19.90 -0.15
C GLN A 182 3.22 20.10 1.29
N PRO A 183 3.62 21.18 1.98
CA PRO A 183 3.02 21.54 3.27
C PRO A 183 1.48 21.57 3.19
N PRO A 184 0.79 21.15 4.27
CA PRO A 184 -0.66 21.10 4.27
C PRO A 184 -1.24 22.51 4.19
N THR A 185 -2.43 22.64 3.62
CA THR A 185 -3.17 23.89 3.61
C THR A 185 -3.91 24.11 4.94
N SER A 186 -4.37 25.33 5.18
CA SER A 186 -5.16 25.70 6.36
C SER A 186 -6.62 25.25 6.31
N ILE A 187 -7.08 24.59 5.23
CA ILE A 187 -8.49 24.33 4.97
C ILE A 187 -9.21 23.56 6.08
N VAL A 188 -8.52 22.61 6.73
CA VAL A 188 -9.08 21.83 7.84
C VAL A 188 -9.41 22.77 9.01
N ALA A 189 -8.43 23.56 9.44
CA ALA A 189 -8.59 24.50 10.54
C ALA A 189 -9.60 25.62 10.20
N GLU A 190 -9.62 26.09 8.96
CA GLU A 190 -10.59 27.10 8.49
C GLU A 190 -12.01 26.56 8.45
N ALA A 191 -12.21 25.32 8.01
CA ALA A 191 -13.52 24.66 8.04
C ALA A 191 -14.04 24.52 9.47
N HIS A 192 -13.20 24.02 10.38
CA HIS A 192 -13.56 23.90 11.80
C HIS A 192 -13.84 25.25 12.45
N SER A 193 -13.04 26.28 12.14
CA SER A 193 -13.26 27.66 12.62
C SER A 193 -14.57 28.26 12.10
N ALA A 194 -14.98 27.88 10.89
CA ALA A 194 -16.28 28.23 10.33
C ALA A 194 -17.44 27.37 10.90
N GLY A 195 -17.16 26.36 11.71
CA GLY A 195 -18.14 25.42 12.26
C GLY A 195 -18.62 24.36 11.26
N LEU A 196 -17.82 24.05 10.24
CA LEU A 196 -18.06 23.01 9.26
C LEU A 196 -17.27 21.75 9.61
N GLU A 197 -17.90 20.59 9.48
CA GLU A 197 -17.17 19.32 9.38
C GLU A 197 -16.46 19.24 8.03
N ILE A 198 -15.29 18.61 7.97
CA ILE A 198 -14.52 18.40 6.74
C ILE A 198 -14.23 16.92 6.51
N TYR A 199 -14.57 16.44 5.32
CA TYR A 199 -14.34 15.06 4.88
C TYR A 199 -13.35 15.04 3.71
N ALA A 200 -12.31 14.21 3.78
CA ALA A 200 -11.35 14.05 2.69
C ALA A 200 -11.78 12.92 1.74
N SER A 201 -11.73 13.14 0.42
CA SER A 201 -12.09 12.13 -0.59
C SER A 201 -10.91 11.65 -1.43
N ASP A 202 -11.18 10.67 -2.29
CA ASP A 202 -10.27 10.12 -3.30
C ASP A 202 -9.17 9.19 -2.72
N PHE A 203 -9.50 8.48 -1.64
CA PHE A 203 -8.65 7.40 -1.12
C PHE A 203 -8.93 6.07 -1.84
N ALA A 204 -7.88 5.46 -2.37
CA ALA A 204 -7.93 4.15 -3.01
C ALA A 204 -6.53 3.51 -2.97
N ASN A 205 -6.47 2.22 -2.64
CA ASN A 205 -5.19 1.50 -2.47
C ASN A 205 -4.54 1.12 -3.80
N ASP A 206 -5.31 1.09 -4.89
CA ASP A 206 -4.88 0.69 -6.23
C ASP A 206 -4.50 1.88 -7.11
N ARG A 207 -4.04 2.97 -6.50
CA ARG A 207 -3.54 4.18 -7.17
C ARG A 207 -2.10 4.47 -6.76
N ILE A 208 -1.38 5.15 -7.65
CA ILE A 208 -0.08 5.74 -7.30
C ILE A 208 -0.35 6.87 -6.29
N ILE A 209 0.19 6.72 -5.08
CA ILE A 209 0.17 7.74 -4.04
C ILE A 209 1.55 8.43 -3.94
N PRO A 210 1.66 9.59 -3.26
CA PRO A 210 2.92 10.31 -3.13
C PRO A 210 4.06 9.45 -2.57
N TYR A 211 5.28 9.70 -3.03
CA TYR A 211 6.48 8.97 -2.59
C TYR A 211 6.77 9.09 -1.09
N ASN A 212 6.23 10.14 -0.44
CA ASN A 212 6.29 10.33 1.01
C ASN A 212 5.66 9.17 1.80
N TYR A 213 4.71 8.45 1.21
CA TYR A 213 4.06 7.31 1.85
C TYR A 213 4.64 5.97 1.41
N SER A 214 5.60 5.94 0.49
CA SER A 214 6.19 4.71 -0.05
C SER A 214 5.19 3.64 -0.52
N TYR A 215 4.09 4.09 -1.14
CA TYR A 215 2.97 3.21 -1.54
C TYR A 215 2.27 2.49 -0.38
N ASP A 216 2.47 2.92 0.87
CA ASP A 216 1.68 2.49 2.01
C ASP A 216 0.41 3.33 2.16
N PRO A 217 -0.79 2.77 1.86
CA PRO A 217 -2.03 3.49 2.05
C PRO A 217 -2.32 3.76 3.53
N LEU A 218 -1.84 2.94 4.47
CA LEU A 218 -2.05 3.16 5.90
C LEU A 218 -1.40 4.48 6.34
N ALA A 219 -0.13 4.67 6.02
CA ALA A 219 0.57 5.94 6.23
C ALA A 219 -0.17 7.14 5.60
N GLU A 220 -0.77 6.96 4.41
CA GLU A 220 -1.59 8.00 3.79
C GLU A 220 -2.81 8.38 4.65
N TYR A 221 -3.61 7.41 5.11
CA TYR A 221 -4.79 7.71 5.95
C TYR A 221 -4.41 8.39 7.27
N LEU A 222 -3.34 7.92 7.93
CA LEU A 222 -2.88 8.48 9.20
C LEU A 222 -2.47 9.96 9.07
N ASN A 223 -1.98 10.39 7.90
CA ASN A 223 -1.62 11.78 7.68
C ASN A 223 -2.82 12.76 7.59
N PHE A 224 -4.06 12.25 7.57
CA PHE A 224 -5.27 13.06 7.63
C PHE A 224 -5.94 13.04 9.02
N ILE A 225 -5.44 12.22 9.94
CA ILE A 225 -6.09 11.90 11.20
C ILE A 225 -5.01 11.89 12.28
N SER A 226 -4.79 13.03 12.94
CA SER A 226 -3.72 13.19 13.93
C SER A 226 -4.22 13.77 15.25
N ASP A 227 -3.59 13.35 16.35
CA ASP A 227 -3.86 13.84 17.71
C ASP A 227 -3.36 15.28 17.96
N GLY A 228 -2.69 15.90 16.98
CA GLY A 228 -2.01 17.21 17.08
C GLY A 228 -2.85 18.43 16.71
N GLY A 229 -4.18 18.31 16.68
CA GLY A 229 -5.10 19.42 16.32
C GLY A 229 -5.35 19.59 14.82
N PHE A 230 -4.82 18.69 13.99
CA PHE A 230 -5.11 18.58 12.56
C PHE A 230 -5.72 17.21 12.27
N SER A 231 -7.04 17.14 12.19
CA SER A 231 -7.77 15.91 11.85
C SER A 231 -8.99 16.27 11.01
N VAL A 232 -9.23 15.51 9.94
CA VAL A 232 -10.52 15.55 9.26
C VAL A 232 -11.59 14.83 10.10
N ASP A 233 -12.86 15.13 9.83
CA ASP A 233 -14.01 14.49 10.49
C ASP A 233 -14.39 13.15 9.85
N GLY A 234 -13.79 12.83 8.69
CA GLY A 234 -13.87 11.52 8.08
C GLY A 234 -13.25 11.46 6.69
N VAL A 235 -13.20 10.25 6.13
CA VAL A 235 -12.64 9.98 4.80
C VAL A 235 -13.64 9.22 3.93
N LEU A 236 -13.69 9.57 2.64
CA LEU A 236 -14.38 8.78 1.62
C LEU A 236 -13.35 7.87 0.94
N SER A 237 -13.45 6.58 1.26
CA SER A 237 -12.52 5.54 0.83
C SER A 237 -13.19 4.49 -0.05
N GLU A 238 -12.48 4.09 -1.11
CA GLU A 238 -12.84 2.92 -1.92
C GLU A 238 -12.43 1.59 -1.23
N HIS A 239 -11.64 1.66 -0.15
CA HIS A 239 -11.15 0.51 0.63
C HIS A 239 -11.43 0.72 2.14
N PRO A 240 -12.69 0.54 2.59
CA PRO A 240 -13.08 0.83 3.97
C PRO A 240 -12.28 0.10 5.02
N ILE A 241 -11.79 -1.13 4.73
CA ILE A 241 -10.94 -1.90 5.65
C ILE A 241 -9.66 -1.15 5.97
N THR A 242 -8.99 -0.57 4.97
CA THR A 242 -7.74 0.17 5.21
C THR A 242 -7.99 1.42 6.03
N ALA A 243 -9.06 2.15 5.73
CA ALA A 243 -9.47 3.29 6.55
C ALA A 243 -9.83 2.87 7.99
N SER A 244 -10.56 1.76 8.17
CA SER A 244 -10.97 1.28 9.49
C SER A 244 -9.81 0.72 10.31
N GLU A 245 -8.82 0.09 9.68
CA GLU A 245 -7.59 -0.36 10.37
C GLU A 245 -6.74 0.86 10.74
N ALA A 246 -6.56 1.82 9.83
CA ALA A 246 -5.85 3.06 10.12
C ALA A 246 -6.47 3.81 11.30
N ILE A 247 -7.78 4.03 11.26
CA ILE A 247 -8.49 4.81 12.28
C ILE A 247 -8.72 3.97 13.53
N GLY A 248 -9.15 2.72 13.38
CA GLY A 248 -9.55 1.85 14.49
C GLY A 248 -8.38 1.35 15.33
N CYS A 249 -7.27 0.96 14.69
CA CYS A 249 -6.11 0.42 15.39
C CYS A 249 -5.18 1.52 15.91
N PHE A 250 -5.00 2.64 15.21
CA PHE A 250 -4.11 3.72 15.67
C PHE A 250 -4.79 4.77 16.56
N ALA A 251 -6.11 4.96 16.47
CA ALA A 251 -6.85 5.81 17.43
C ALA A 251 -7.28 5.07 18.71
N ASN A 252 -6.71 3.88 18.99
CA ASN A 252 -7.04 3.03 20.14
C ASN A 252 -8.54 2.64 20.26
N LEU A 253 -9.29 2.58 19.15
CA LEU A 253 -10.71 2.23 19.16
C LEU A 253 -10.95 0.71 19.10
N ASN A 254 -9.99 -0.06 18.59
CA ASN A 254 -10.03 -1.53 18.58
C ASN A 254 -9.12 -2.11 19.68
N SER A 255 -9.68 -2.31 20.88
CA SER A 255 -9.01 -3.02 21.98
C SER A 255 -9.06 -4.55 21.82
N SER A 256 -9.04 -5.06 20.60
CA SER A 256 -9.09 -6.51 20.35
C SER A 256 -7.78 -7.15 20.78
N LYS A 257 -7.74 -7.65 22.01
CA LYS A 257 -6.69 -8.54 22.54
C LYS A 257 -6.85 -9.97 22.00
N THR A 258 -7.11 -10.13 20.72
CA THR A 258 -6.95 -11.43 20.07
C THR A 258 -5.46 -11.66 19.97
N ASP A 259 -4.93 -12.58 20.78
CA ASP A 259 -3.55 -13.06 20.73
C ASP A 259 -3.26 -13.52 19.29
N HIS A 260 -2.53 -12.70 18.55
CA HIS A 260 -2.17 -12.96 17.16
C HIS A 260 -0.93 -13.88 17.06
N GLY A 261 -0.49 -14.48 18.17
CA GLY A 261 0.64 -15.41 18.20
C GLY A 261 2.00 -14.75 18.01
N GLU A 262 2.12 -13.46 18.35
CA GLU A 262 3.34 -12.63 18.28
C GLU A 262 4.21 -12.95 17.04
N PRO A 263 3.71 -12.70 15.81
CA PRO A 263 4.46 -12.98 14.59
C PRO A 263 5.70 -12.08 14.52
N LEU A 264 6.84 -12.68 14.15
CA LEU A 264 8.10 -11.97 14.02
C LEU A 264 8.13 -11.10 12.76
N ILE A 265 8.50 -9.83 12.90
CA ILE A 265 8.76 -8.91 11.80
C ILE A 265 10.25 -8.98 11.45
N ILE A 266 10.56 -9.65 10.34
CA ILE A 266 11.94 -9.72 9.80
C ILE A 266 12.04 -8.75 8.63
N SER A 267 13.06 -7.89 8.61
CA SER A 267 13.32 -7.05 7.44
C SER A 267 13.66 -7.89 6.20
N HIS A 268 13.60 -7.28 5.02
CA HIS A 268 14.11 -7.90 3.80
C HIS A 268 15.14 -6.97 3.15
N ASN A 269 16.40 -7.23 3.48
CA ASN A 269 17.57 -6.41 3.24
C ASN A 269 17.46 -4.99 3.85
N GLY A 270 16.91 -4.90 5.07
CA GLY A 270 16.47 -3.65 5.70
C GLY A 270 15.13 -3.14 5.15
N ALA A 271 14.86 -1.84 5.25
CA ALA A 271 13.71 -1.17 4.64
C ALA A 271 13.95 -0.97 3.13
N SER A 272 14.18 -2.07 2.42
CA SER A 272 14.55 -2.05 1.00
C SER A 272 13.44 -1.52 0.11
N GLY A 273 12.21 -1.39 0.61
CA GLY A 273 11.09 -0.70 -0.05
C GLY A 273 11.32 0.81 -0.21
N ASP A 274 12.14 1.40 0.66
CA ASP A 274 12.35 2.84 0.78
C ASP A 274 13.75 3.28 0.34
N TYR A 275 14.75 2.47 0.68
CA TYR A 275 16.16 2.77 0.46
C TYR A 275 16.85 1.66 -0.34
N PRO A 276 18.04 1.93 -0.93
CA PRO A 276 18.88 0.87 -1.47
C PRO A 276 19.15 -0.19 -0.42
N ASP A 277 19.02 -1.44 -0.82
CA ASP A 277 19.06 -2.59 0.08
C ASP A 277 20.44 -2.78 0.73
N CYS A 278 20.45 -3.41 1.91
CA CYS A 278 21.68 -3.67 2.68
C CYS A 278 22.54 -2.43 3.00
N THR A 279 21.93 -1.23 3.05
CA THR A 279 22.61 0.01 3.44
C THR A 279 22.32 0.42 4.87
N ASP A 280 23.13 1.33 5.40
CA ASP A 280 22.95 1.90 6.75
C ASP A 280 21.56 2.51 6.89
N LEU A 281 21.12 3.30 5.91
CA LEU A 281 19.79 3.91 5.92
C LEU A 281 18.67 2.86 5.89
N ALA A 282 18.80 1.81 5.08
CA ALA A 282 17.80 0.74 5.04
C ALA A 282 17.68 0.03 6.39
N TYR A 283 18.80 -0.26 7.07
CA TYR A 283 18.77 -0.93 8.37
C TYR A 283 18.27 -0.02 9.49
N HIS A 284 18.71 1.23 9.56
CA HIS A 284 18.19 2.18 10.56
C HIS A 284 16.69 2.41 10.38
N SER A 285 16.21 2.54 9.14
CA SER A 285 14.76 2.65 8.89
C SER A 285 14.04 1.40 9.36
N ALA A 286 14.50 0.19 8.99
CA ALA A 286 13.84 -1.05 9.43
C ALA A 286 13.72 -1.16 10.96
N ILE A 287 14.76 -0.77 11.70
CA ILE A 287 14.73 -0.73 13.17
C ILE A 287 13.68 0.28 13.66
N ASN A 288 13.70 1.51 13.14
CA ASN A 288 12.74 2.56 13.52
C ASN A 288 11.29 2.22 13.15
N ASP A 289 11.10 1.46 12.07
CA ASP A 289 9.80 1.01 11.57
C ASP A 289 9.26 -0.20 12.37
N GLY A 290 10.04 -0.73 13.32
CA GLY A 290 9.62 -1.77 14.25
C GLY A 290 9.90 -3.19 13.78
N ALA A 291 10.93 -3.41 12.96
CA ALA A 291 11.41 -4.77 12.70
C ALA A 291 11.96 -5.41 13.98
N ASP A 292 11.57 -6.65 14.27
CA ASP A 292 12.10 -7.43 15.39
C ASP A 292 13.48 -8.02 15.05
N VAL A 293 13.71 -8.34 13.78
CA VAL A 293 14.96 -8.92 13.28
C VAL A 293 15.36 -8.23 11.98
N ILE A 294 16.62 -7.83 11.89
CA ILE A 294 17.21 -7.37 10.63
C ILE A 294 17.99 -8.49 9.94
N ASP A 295 17.99 -8.51 8.61
CA ASP A 295 18.60 -9.56 7.79
C ASP A 295 19.81 -9.08 6.97
N CYS A 296 20.80 -9.94 6.81
CA CYS A 296 22.01 -9.68 6.03
C CYS A 296 22.37 -10.88 5.16
N PRO A 297 22.14 -10.81 3.84
CA PRO A 297 22.78 -11.70 2.89
C PRO A 297 24.27 -11.39 2.81
N VAL A 298 25.10 -12.36 3.16
CA VAL A 298 26.54 -12.17 3.28
C VAL A 298 27.23 -12.46 1.96
N GLN A 299 27.98 -11.47 1.48
CA GLN A 299 28.91 -11.61 0.37
C GLN A 299 30.35 -11.35 0.83
N VAL A 300 31.31 -11.74 -0.01
CA VAL A 300 32.75 -11.58 0.27
C VAL A 300 33.45 -10.82 -0.84
N THR A 301 34.31 -9.88 -0.44
CA THR A 301 35.16 -9.10 -1.35
C THR A 301 36.46 -9.86 -1.69
N SER A 302 37.22 -9.38 -2.66
CA SER A 302 38.47 -10.02 -3.10
C SER A 302 39.56 -10.02 -2.01
N ASP A 303 39.51 -9.08 -1.07
CA ASP A 303 40.38 -8.99 0.11
C ASP A 303 39.81 -9.74 1.34
N GLY A 304 38.75 -10.52 1.16
CA GLY A 304 38.17 -11.37 2.21
C GLY A 304 37.28 -10.65 3.22
N THR A 305 36.92 -9.39 2.97
CA THR A 305 35.97 -8.65 3.83
C THR A 305 34.56 -9.18 3.61
N LEU A 306 33.86 -9.50 4.70
CA LEU A 306 32.45 -9.86 4.67
C LEU A 306 31.57 -8.61 4.69
N MET A 307 30.57 -8.56 3.81
CA MET A 307 29.63 -7.44 3.68
C MET A 307 28.19 -7.91 3.53
N CYS A 308 27.25 -7.06 3.93
CA CYS A 308 25.82 -7.27 3.64
C CYS A 308 25.51 -6.78 2.24
N MET A 309 25.01 -7.68 1.39
CA MET A 309 24.63 -7.35 0.02
C MET A 309 23.68 -8.41 -0.58
N SER A 310 22.54 -7.95 -1.09
CA SER A 310 21.45 -8.79 -1.62
C SER A 310 21.76 -9.52 -2.93
N SER A 311 22.84 -9.13 -3.63
CA SER A 311 23.33 -9.83 -4.82
C SER A 311 24.85 -9.95 -4.78
N ILE A 312 25.36 -11.09 -5.22
CA ILE A 312 26.79 -11.29 -5.47
C ILE A 312 27.27 -10.51 -6.71
N ASN A 313 26.36 -10.12 -7.61
CA ASN A 313 26.65 -9.35 -8.81
C ASN A 313 26.34 -7.86 -8.60
N LEU A 314 27.40 -7.05 -8.60
CA LEU A 314 27.34 -5.61 -8.37
C LEU A 314 26.54 -4.87 -9.45
N LEU A 315 26.27 -5.47 -10.61
CA LEU A 315 25.40 -4.84 -11.64
C LEU A 315 23.94 -4.70 -11.18
N ASP A 316 23.49 -5.55 -10.26
CA ASP A 316 22.08 -5.60 -9.87
C ASP A 316 21.72 -4.43 -8.95
N THR A 317 22.57 -4.15 -7.96
CA THR A 317 22.26 -3.25 -6.83
C THR A 317 23.26 -2.11 -6.64
N THR A 318 24.15 -1.87 -7.61
CA THR A 318 25.06 -0.72 -7.57
C THR A 318 25.13 0.02 -8.91
N ASN A 319 25.90 1.09 -8.95
CA ASN A 319 26.26 1.81 -10.16
C ASN A 319 27.53 1.29 -10.88
N VAL A 320 28.04 0.09 -10.56
CA VAL A 320 29.33 -0.43 -11.06
C VAL A 320 29.50 -0.34 -12.58
N GLN A 321 28.41 -0.49 -13.35
CA GLN A 321 28.41 -0.37 -14.81
C GLN A 321 28.88 1.01 -15.30
N ARG A 322 28.74 2.06 -14.48
CA ARG A 322 29.13 3.43 -14.78
C ARG A 322 30.54 3.79 -14.27
N THR A 323 31.28 2.81 -13.79
CA THR A 323 32.63 2.97 -13.25
C THR A 323 33.66 2.22 -14.10
N PRO A 324 34.96 2.48 -13.94
CA PRO A 324 36.01 1.70 -14.60
C PRO A 324 35.94 0.20 -14.29
N PHE A 325 35.34 -0.20 -13.16
CA PHE A 325 35.20 -1.61 -12.80
C PHE A 325 34.24 -2.41 -13.70
N SER A 326 33.45 -1.74 -14.54
CA SER A 326 32.68 -2.40 -15.59
C SER A 326 33.56 -3.28 -16.51
N SER A 327 34.84 -2.94 -16.69
CA SER A 327 35.78 -3.75 -17.46
C SER A 327 36.20 -5.06 -16.77
N ARG A 328 35.85 -5.25 -15.50
CA ARG A 328 36.08 -6.51 -14.75
C ARG A 328 34.94 -7.51 -14.90
N ALA A 329 33.96 -7.23 -15.76
CA ALA A 329 32.86 -8.15 -16.00
C ALA A 329 33.38 -9.52 -16.49
N SER A 330 32.88 -10.59 -15.88
CA SER A 330 33.26 -11.96 -16.19
C SER A 330 32.05 -12.90 -16.17
N VAL A 331 32.25 -14.11 -16.68
CA VAL A 331 31.25 -15.19 -16.71
C VAL A 331 31.60 -16.19 -15.60
N VAL A 332 30.65 -16.49 -14.71
CA VAL A 332 30.84 -17.48 -13.64
C VAL A 332 29.64 -18.44 -13.62
N SER A 333 29.71 -19.48 -14.45
CA SER A 333 28.63 -20.43 -14.73
C SER A 333 27.95 -21.03 -13.50
N GLU A 334 28.67 -21.16 -12.40
CA GLU A 334 28.22 -21.77 -11.15
C GLU A 334 27.25 -20.89 -10.35
N ILE A 335 27.25 -19.57 -10.56
CA ILE A 335 26.41 -18.61 -9.82
C ILE A 335 25.59 -17.70 -10.74
N GLN A 336 26.12 -17.23 -11.88
CA GLN A 336 25.41 -16.38 -12.85
C GLN A 336 26.16 -16.22 -14.19
N ALA A 337 25.43 -16.01 -15.29
CA ALA A 337 26.01 -15.96 -16.63
C ALA A 337 27.01 -14.82 -16.90
N THR A 338 26.79 -13.57 -16.46
CA THR A 338 27.74 -12.46 -16.68
C THR A 338 27.56 -11.38 -15.63
N GLY A 339 28.65 -10.91 -15.02
CA GLY A 339 28.58 -9.91 -13.96
C GLY A 339 29.92 -9.31 -13.56
N VAL A 340 29.86 -8.22 -12.79
CA VAL A 340 31.00 -7.78 -11.97
C VAL A 340 30.68 -8.23 -10.55
N PHE A 341 31.44 -9.16 -10.01
CA PHE A 341 31.10 -9.81 -8.75
C PHE A 341 31.80 -9.16 -7.57
N THR A 342 31.23 -9.27 -6.37
CA THR A 342 31.80 -8.75 -5.12
C THR A 342 33.24 -9.23 -4.91
N PHE A 343 33.53 -10.50 -5.19
CA PHE A 343 34.87 -11.08 -5.10
C PHE A 343 35.85 -10.64 -6.22
N ASN A 344 35.44 -9.77 -7.15
CA ASN A 344 36.36 -9.15 -8.13
C ASN A 344 37.00 -7.85 -7.61
N LEU A 345 36.46 -7.27 -6.54
CA LEU A 345 36.81 -5.96 -6.01
C LEU A 345 37.16 -6.04 -4.52
N THR A 346 38.07 -5.18 -4.06
CA THR A 346 38.34 -5.04 -2.61
C THR A 346 37.19 -4.32 -1.93
N TRP A 347 37.11 -4.40 -0.60
CA TRP A 347 36.17 -3.56 0.16
C TRP A 347 36.32 -2.08 -0.15
N ASP A 348 37.56 -1.57 -0.27
CA ASP A 348 37.81 -0.16 -0.55
C ASP A 348 37.36 0.22 -1.98
N ASP A 349 37.60 -0.63 -2.98
CA ASP A 349 37.08 -0.43 -4.34
C ASP A 349 35.55 -0.23 -4.33
N ILE A 350 34.83 -1.10 -3.59
CA ILE A 350 33.36 -1.03 -3.48
C ILE A 350 32.93 0.20 -2.69
N ASN A 351 33.44 0.37 -1.48
CA ASN A 351 32.99 1.38 -0.54
C ASN A 351 33.32 2.82 -0.98
N SER A 352 34.44 3.01 -1.66
CA SER A 352 34.94 4.34 -2.03
C SER A 352 34.55 4.75 -3.45
N SER A 353 34.23 3.80 -4.34
CA SER A 353 33.99 4.11 -5.77
C SER A 353 32.60 3.76 -6.28
N LEU A 354 31.83 2.93 -5.57
CA LEU A 354 30.48 2.55 -5.97
C LEU A 354 29.43 3.30 -5.16
N GLN A 355 28.23 3.39 -5.72
CA GLN A 355 27.05 3.84 -5.01
C GLN A 355 26.02 2.72 -4.99
N PRO A 356 25.33 2.49 -3.85
CA PRO A 356 24.15 1.64 -3.81
C PRO A 356 23.11 2.12 -4.81
N LYS A 357 22.25 1.22 -5.28
CA LYS A 357 21.18 1.51 -6.22
C LYS A 357 19.91 0.81 -5.78
N ILE A 358 18.84 1.58 -5.56
CA ILE A 358 17.55 1.03 -5.17
C ILE A 358 16.97 0.14 -6.29
N SER A 359 16.50 -1.05 -5.92
CA SER A 359 15.77 -1.93 -6.83
C SER A 359 14.33 -1.44 -7.04
N SER A 360 13.75 -1.60 -8.22
CA SER A 360 12.34 -1.31 -8.50
C SER A 360 11.72 -2.47 -9.28
N PRO A 361 11.40 -3.60 -8.61
CA PRO A 361 11.01 -4.85 -9.27
C PRO A 361 9.70 -4.75 -10.05
N LEU A 362 8.85 -3.77 -9.73
CA LEU A 362 7.55 -3.55 -10.38
C LEU A 362 7.55 -2.36 -11.35
N SER A 363 8.73 -1.90 -11.80
CA SER A 363 8.88 -0.75 -12.70
C SER A 363 8.16 -0.94 -14.04
N GLN A 364 8.04 -2.18 -14.54
CA GLN A 364 7.26 -2.53 -15.72
C GLN A 364 5.75 -2.22 -15.60
N TYR A 365 5.25 -2.08 -14.37
CA TYR A 365 3.88 -1.67 -14.05
C TYR A 365 3.80 -0.21 -13.59
N TYR A 366 4.83 0.59 -13.87
CA TYR A 366 4.94 2.00 -13.46
C TYR A 366 4.98 2.24 -11.95
N ILE A 367 5.31 1.20 -11.16
CA ILE A 367 5.57 1.32 -9.73
C ILE A 367 7.09 1.39 -9.54
N ILE A 368 7.60 2.60 -9.35
CA ILE A 368 9.03 2.90 -9.21
C ILE A 368 9.25 3.35 -7.77
N ARG A 369 10.27 2.84 -7.07
CA ARG A 369 10.56 3.31 -5.71
C ARG A 369 11.04 4.77 -5.70
N ASN A 370 11.03 5.40 -4.53
CA ASN A 370 11.28 6.84 -4.38
C ASN A 370 12.58 7.30 -5.09
N PRO A 371 12.48 8.10 -6.16
CA PRO A 371 13.66 8.51 -6.93
C PRO A 371 14.68 9.33 -6.13
N ARG A 372 14.27 10.04 -5.07
CA ARG A 372 15.20 10.82 -4.22
C ARG A 372 16.11 9.93 -3.38
N TYR A 373 15.73 8.68 -3.17
CA TYR A 373 16.53 7.69 -2.42
C TYR A 373 17.34 6.75 -3.31
N THR A 374 17.32 6.95 -4.65
CA THR A 374 17.91 6.02 -5.63
C THR A 374 19.31 5.52 -5.28
N ASN A 375 20.21 6.40 -4.80
CA ASN A 375 21.60 6.05 -4.48
C ASN A 375 22.01 6.48 -3.07
N GLN A 376 21.07 6.53 -2.14
CA GLN A 376 21.34 6.95 -0.76
C GLN A 376 21.84 5.79 0.10
N GLY A 377 22.56 6.13 1.17
CA GLY A 377 23.12 5.18 2.12
C GLY A 377 24.53 4.71 1.75
N LYS A 378 25.12 3.94 2.67
CA LYS A 378 26.47 3.39 2.58
C LYS A 378 26.42 1.88 2.67
N PHE A 379 27.36 1.21 2.00
CA PHE A 379 27.55 -0.23 2.15
C PHE A 379 27.97 -0.58 3.58
N LEU A 380 27.58 -1.76 4.07
CA LEU A 380 27.95 -2.25 5.40
C LEU A 380 28.87 -3.46 5.32
N LYS A 381 29.91 -3.45 6.16
CA LYS A 381 30.57 -4.69 6.55
C LYS A 381 29.64 -5.51 7.44
N LEU A 382 29.82 -6.82 7.45
CA LEU A 382 29.11 -7.69 8.36
C LEU A 382 29.36 -7.29 9.83
N SER A 383 30.56 -6.83 10.18
CA SER A 383 30.87 -6.33 11.53
C SER A 383 30.01 -5.15 11.95
N ASP A 384 29.77 -4.21 11.03
CA ASP A 384 29.00 -3.00 11.30
C ASP A 384 27.51 -3.33 11.43
N PHE A 385 27.01 -4.25 10.59
CA PHE A 385 25.65 -4.80 10.71
C PHE A 385 25.43 -5.54 12.03
N LEU A 386 26.37 -6.40 12.44
CA LEU A 386 26.29 -7.12 13.71
C LEU A 386 26.32 -6.18 14.91
N ALA A 387 27.03 -5.05 14.81
CA ALA A 387 26.98 -4.01 15.83
C ALA A 387 25.59 -3.34 15.91
N MET A 388 24.95 -3.06 14.76
CA MET A 388 23.56 -2.56 14.73
C MET A 388 22.58 -3.59 15.28
N GLY A 389 22.80 -4.88 15.01
CA GLY A 389 21.97 -5.98 15.49
C GLY A 389 21.95 -6.16 17.02
N MET A 390 22.81 -5.46 17.75
CA MET A 390 22.81 -5.40 19.22
C MET A 390 21.91 -4.30 19.78
N ASP A 391 21.25 -3.50 18.93
CA ASP A 391 20.27 -2.49 19.36
C ASP A 391 19.21 -3.13 20.26
N LYS A 392 18.84 -2.44 21.35
CA LYS A 392 17.88 -2.92 22.35
C LYS A 392 16.50 -3.21 21.77
N ASP A 393 16.10 -2.54 20.69
CA ASP A 393 14.77 -2.63 20.10
C ASP A 393 14.65 -3.87 19.18
N LEU A 394 15.78 -4.51 18.84
CA LEU A 394 15.81 -5.78 18.10
C LEU A 394 15.75 -7.01 19.00
N SER A 395 15.06 -8.05 18.56
CA SER A 395 15.11 -9.39 19.16
C SER A 395 16.26 -10.25 18.62
N GLY A 396 16.85 -9.89 17.47
CA GLY A 396 17.91 -10.68 16.86
C GLY A 396 18.36 -10.22 15.48
N VAL A 397 19.18 -11.05 14.83
CA VAL A 397 19.64 -10.88 13.46
C VAL A 397 19.46 -12.15 12.64
N MET A 398 19.24 -12.01 11.34
CA MET A 398 19.23 -13.11 10.39
C MET A 398 20.39 -12.98 9.41
N ILE A 399 21.25 -14.01 9.36
CA ILE A 399 22.36 -14.10 8.42
C ILE A 399 21.99 -15.05 7.28
N ILE A 400 21.99 -14.57 6.05
CA ILE A 400 21.64 -15.38 4.87
C ILE A 400 22.94 -15.79 4.16
N ILE A 401 23.17 -17.09 4.06
CA ILE A 401 24.33 -17.69 3.38
C ILE A 401 23.91 -18.18 2.00
N GLU A 402 24.61 -17.70 0.98
CA GLU A 402 24.45 -18.14 -0.39
C GLU A 402 25.76 -18.59 -1.01
N ASN A 403 25.68 -19.45 -2.02
CA ASN A 403 26.82 -19.85 -2.86
C ASN A 403 28.02 -20.45 -2.09
N ALA A 404 27.79 -20.99 -0.89
CA ALA A 404 28.86 -21.49 0.00
C ALA A 404 29.78 -22.51 -0.68
N ALA A 405 29.22 -23.46 -1.43
CA ALA A 405 29.99 -24.46 -2.17
C ALA A 405 30.91 -23.82 -3.23
N PHE A 406 30.45 -22.78 -3.92
CA PHE A 406 31.24 -22.04 -4.89
C PHE A 406 32.36 -21.26 -4.19
N LEU A 407 32.05 -20.54 -3.11
CA LEU A 407 33.04 -19.77 -2.34
C LEU A 407 34.16 -20.67 -1.82
N ALA A 408 33.82 -21.83 -1.27
CA ALA A 408 34.81 -22.79 -0.77
C ALA A 408 35.67 -23.39 -1.89
N LYS A 409 35.04 -23.85 -2.98
CA LYS A 409 35.74 -24.55 -4.08
C LYS A 409 36.58 -23.61 -4.93
N SER A 410 36.03 -22.45 -5.29
CA SER A 410 36.60 -21.57 -6.30
C SER A 410 37.43 -20.44 -5.71
N LEU A 411 37.09 -19.98 -4.49
CA LEU A 411 37.79 -18.87 -3.83
C LEU A 411 38.57 -19.32 -2.58
N GLY A 412 38.42 -20.58 -2.14
CA GLY A 412 39.06 -21.08 -0.93
C GLY A 412 38.49 -20.48 0.36
N ILE A 413 37.28 -19.91 0.30
CA ILE A 413 36.66 -19.20 1.43
C ILE A 413 35.60 -20.09 2.06
N ASP A 414 35.84 -20.49 3.32
CA ASP A 414 34.82 -21.13 4.15
C ASP A 414 33.93 -20.05 4.78
N ILE A 415 32.83 -19.73 4.11
CA ILE A 415 31.92 -18.67 4.54
C ILE A 415 31.26 -18.97 5.89
N VAL A 416 31.04 -20.25 6.20
CA VAL A 416 30.41 -20.67 7.47
C VAL A 416 31.35 -20.38 8.63
N ASP A 417 32.62 -20.78 8.51
CA ASP A 417 33.60 -20.55 9.57
C ASP A 417 33.90 -19.05 9.72
N SER A 418 33.91 -18.30 8.61
CA SER A 418 34.11 -16.85 8.62
C SER A 418 32.97 -16.10 9.32
N ILE A 419 31.71 -16.52 9.11
CA ILE A 419 30.54 -15.95 9.80
C ILE A 419 30.56 -16.30 11.29
N ASN A 420 30.85 -17.55 11.65
CA ASN A 420 30.98 -17.95 13.05
C ASN A 420 32.04 -17.11 13.78
N ALA A 421 33.18 -16.86 13.14
CA ALA A 421 34.21 -15.98 13.68
C ALA A 421 33.70 -14.54 13.87
N ALA A 422 32.98 -13.99 12.88
CA ALA A 422 32.41 -12.65 12.96
C ALA A 422 31.37 -12.50 14.09
N LEU A 423 30.48 -13.49 14.24
CA LEU A 423 29.49 -13.55 15.33
C LEU A 423 30.16 -13.60 16.71
N SER A 424 31.22 -14.41 16.82
CA SER A 424 32.00 -14.54 18.06
C SER A 424 32.68 -13.22 18.44
N VAL A 425 33.33 -12.55 17.49
CA VAL A 425 33.97 -11.25 17.68
C VAL A 425 32.94 -10.17 18.05
N ALA A 426 31.75 -10.21 17.46
CA ALA A 426 30.65 -9.31 17.78
C ALA A 426 29.95 -9.63 19.13
N GLY A 427 30.33 -10.73 19.80
CA GLY A 427 29.86 -11.08 21.14
C GLY A 427 28.51 -11.83 21.17
N TYR A 428 27.99 -12.28 20.03
CA TYR A 428 26.72 -13.02 19.98
C TYR A 428 26.77 -14.36 20.73
N ASP A 429 27.95 -14.97 20.86
CA ASP A 429 28.14 -16.24 21.61
C ASP A 429 27.98 -16.08 23.13
N ASN A 430 28.17 -14.86 23.65
CA ASN A 430 28.28 -14.55 25.07
C ASN A 430 26.97 -14.03 25.68
N GLN A 431 25.87 -14.08 24.93
CA GLN A 431 24.58 -13.54 25.32
C GLN A 431 23.44 -14.43 24.80
N THR A 432 22.25 -14.29 25.37
CA THR A 432 21.05 -15.07 24.98
C THR A 432 19.84 -14.18 24.69
N ALA A 433 20.01 -12.86 24.74
CA ALA A 433 18.94 -11.89 24.54
C ALA A 433 18.65 -11.62 23.05
N LYS A 434 19.65 -11.81 22.19
CA LYS A 434 19.58 -11.64 20.73
C LYS A 434 19.64 -13.01 20.06
N GLU A 435 18.56 -13.40 19.39
CA GLU A 435 18.52 -14.61 18.57
C GLU A 435 19.36 -14.40 17.29
N VAL A 436 20.10 -15.44 16.88
CA VAL A 436 20.79 -15.46 15.58
C VAL A 436 20.13 -16.52 14.72
N LEU A 437 19.55 -16.10 13.62
CA LEU A 437 18.99 -16.98 12.60
C LEU A 437 20.00 -17.13 11.47
N ILE A 438 20.25 -18.34 11.00
CA ILE A 438 21.07 -18.60 9.80
C ILE A 438 20.19 -19.21 8.73
N GLN A 439 19.97 -18.45 7.65
CA GLN A 439 19.19 -18.87 6.51
C GLN A 439 20.09 -19.38 5.37
N SER A 440 19.69 -20.48 4.72
CA SER A 440 20.35 -20.95 3.49
C SER A 440 19.38 -21.76 2.63
N LYS A 441 19.57 -21.69 1.31
CA LYS A 441 18.96 -22.61 0.33
C LYS A 441 19.75 -23.92 0.17
N ASP A 442 20.99 -23.96 0.66
CA ASP A 442 21.85 -25.13 0.63
C ASP A 442 21.71 -25.88 1.97
N SER A 443 21.05 -27.05 1.93
CA SER A 443 20.87 -27.88 3.11
C SER A 443 22.19 -28.39 3.69
N ALA A 444 23.25 -28.54 2.87
CA ALA A 444 24.57 -28.97 3.35
C ALA A 444 25.20 -27.94 4.30
N VAL A 445 24.97 -26.65 4.06
CA VAL A 445 25.40 -25.56 4.96
C VAL A 445 24.75 -25.71 6.33
N LEU A 446 23.43 -25.92 6.35
CA LEU A 446 22.67 -26.07 7.60
C LEU A 446 23.05 -27.37 8.33
N PHE A 447 23.28 -28.47 7.59
CA PHE A 447 23.81 -29.71 8.16
C PHE A 447 25.19 -29.50 8.82
N LYS A 448 26.12 -28.81 8.15
CA LYS A 448 27.45 -28.50 8.69
C LYS A 448 27.32 -27.74 10.02
N LEU A 449 26.52 -26.68 10.05
CA LEU A 449 26.27 -25.87 11.24
C LEU A 449 25.64 -26.67 12.38
N LYS A 450 24.67 -27.54 12.08
CA LYS A 450 24.03 -28.39 13.10
C LYS A 450 25.00 -29.42 13.68
N GLN A 451 25.89 -30.00 12.85
CA GLN A 451 26.95 -30.90 13.31
C GLN A 451 27.97 -30.19 14.21
N GLN A 452 28.25 -28.91 13.93
CA GLN A 452 29.08 -28.04 14.78
C GLN A 452 28.38 -27.62 16.09
N LYS A 453 27.15 -28.11 16.37
CA LYS A 453 26.35 -27.79 17.57
C LYS A 453 26.14 -26.29 17.78
N THR A 454 25.88 -25.56 16.68
CA THR A 454 25.56 -24.14 16.76
C THR A 454 24.36 -23.87 17.67
N LYS A 455 24.37 -22.71 18.33
CA LYS A 455 23.21 -22.18 19.08
C LYS A 455 22.26 -21.37 18.19
N CYS A 456 22.65 -21.11 16.94
CA CYS A 456 21.85 -20.35 15.98
C CYS A 456 20.64 -21.18 15.55
N LYS A 457 19.52 -20.49 15.31
CA LYS A 457 18.32 -21.09 14.72
C LYS A 457 18.50 -21.23 13.21
N LEU A 458 18.36 -22.44 12.70
CA LEU A 458 18.65 -22.75 11.30
C LEU A 458 17.39 -22.64 10.45
N VAL A 459 17.44 -21.86 9.38
CA VAL A 459 16.30 -21.55 8.52
C VAL A 459 16.56 -22.05 7.10
N TYR A 460 15.72 -22.95 6.60
CA TYR A 460 15.88 -23.51 5.25
C TYR A 460 14.99 -22.79 4.24
N THR A 461 15.58 -22.21 3.20
CA THR A 461 14.81 -21.65 2.08
C THR A 461 14.36 -22.76 1.15
N LEU A 462 13.05 -22.96 1.05
CA LEU A 462 12.47 -23.97 0.19
C LEU A 462 12.55 -23.54 -1.29
N PRO A 463 12.75 -24.50 -2.23
CA PRO A 463 12.59 -24.23 -3.66
C PRO A 463 11.21 -23.64 -3.99
N SER A 464 11.16 -22.78 -5.01
CA SER A 464 9.91 -22.23 -5.54
C SER A 464 8.99 -23.36 -6.04
N GLY A 465 7.66 -23.16 -5.95
CA GLY A 465 6.67 -24.13 -6.41
C GLY A 465 6.19 -25.14 -5.36
N ILE A 466 6.69 -25.05 -4.13
CA ILE A 466 6.25 -25.92 -3.02
C ILE A 466 5.07 -25.26 -2.27
N GLY A 467 3.91 -25.92 -2.30
CA GLY A 467 2.71 -25.47 -1.57
C GLY A 467 2.17 -26.48 -0.56
N ASP A 468 2.28 -27.78 -0.84
CA ASP A 468 1.96 -28.86 0.11
C ASP A 468 3.23 -29.63 0.48
N VAL A 469 3.35 -30.04 1.74
CA VAL A 469 4.50 -30.81 2.24
C VAL A 469 4.02 -32.02 3.03
N SER A 470 4.54 -33.20 2.71
CA SER A 470 4.26 -34.43 3.47
C SER A 470 4.93 -34.40 4.86
N THR A 471 4.35 -35.11 5.83
CA THR A 471 4.96 -35.28 7.16
C THR A 471 6.39 -35.81 7.09
N SER A 472 6.65 -36.77 6.20
CA SER A 472 7.99 -37.34 5.98
C SER A 472 9.01 -36.31 5.47
N SER A 473 8.56 -35.35 4.66
CA SER A 473 9.42 -34.26 4.16
C SER A 473 9.74 -33.27 5.27
N LEU A 474 8.77 -32.94 6.12
CA LEU A 474 8.99 -32.10 7.31
C LEU A 474 9.96 -32.76 8.29
N GLU A 475 9.82 -34.07 8.53
CA GLU A 475 10.76 -34.84 9.36
C GLU A 475 12.18 -34.83 8.79
N ALA A 476 12.32 -34.88 7.46
CA ALA A 476 13.63 -34.77 6.81
C ALA A 476 14.26 -33.38 6.99
N VAL A 477 13.47 -32.30 6.82
CA VAL A 477 13.95 -30.92 7.02
C VAL A 477 14.35 -30.67 8.47
N LYS A 478 13.57 -31.17 9.44
CA LYS A 478 13.85 -31.03 10.88
C LYS A 478 15.21 -31.61 11.29
N LYS A 479 15.76 -32.54 10.51
CA LYS A 479 17.12 -33.09 10.75
C LYS A 479 18.21 -32.05 10.60
N PHE A 480 18.01 -30.96 9.87
CA PHE A 480 19.03 -29.94 9.59
C PHE A 480 18.57 -28.49 9.77
N ALA A 481 17.27 -28.22 9.84
CA ALA A 481 16.73 -26.89 10.05
C ALA A 481 15.67 -26.86 11.17
N ASP A 482 15.43 -25.68 11.72
CA ASP A 482 14.46 -25.41 12.78
C ASP A 482 13.23 -24.66 12.23
N ALA A 483 13.39 -23.93 11.12
CA ALA A 483 12.33 -23.23 10.40
C ALA A 483 12.52 -23.30 8.88
N VAL A 484 11.50 -22.87 8.13
CA VAL A 484 11.54 -22.79 6.66
C VAL A 484 11.06 -21.43 6.17
N VAL A 485 11.64 -20.97 5.06
CA VAL A 485 11.12 -19.85 4.26
C VAL A 485 10.40 -20.41 3.04
N VAL A 486 9.18 -19.96 2.83
CA VAL A 486 8.33 -20.31 1.68
C VAL A 486 8.09 -19.09 0.81
N ASP A 487 8.02 -19.30 -0.51
CA ASP A 487 7.77 -18.23 -1.47
C ASP A 487 6.27 -17.92 -1.61
N LYS A 488 5.88 -16.65 -1.42
CA LYS A 488 4.48 -16.21 -1.49
C LYS A 488 3.83 -16.53 -2.84
N ALA A 489 4.53 -16.31 -3.94
CA ALA A 489 3.94 -16.41 -5.28
C ALA A 489 3.51 -17.85 -5.61
N ASN A 490 4.11 -18.85 -4.96
CA ASN A 490 3.86 -20.25 -5.22
C ASN A 490 3.23 -21.01 -4.04
N SER A 491 3.24 -20.45 -2.83
CA SER A 491 2.55 -21.02 -1.66
C SER A 491 1.12 -20.52 -1.50
N ILE A 492 0.73 -19.45 -2.21
CA ILE A 492 -0.68 -19.02 -2.33
C ILE A 492 -1.19 -19.44 -3.71
N PHE A 493 -1.91 -20.56 -3.79
CA PHE A 493 -2.52 -21.00 -5.03
C PHE A 493 -3.69 -20.08 -5.42
N THR A 494 -3.45 -19.19 -6.38
CA THR A 494 -4.50 -18.32 -6.90
C THR A 494 -5.51 -19.15 -7.69
N SER A 495 -6.63 -19.49 -7.05
CA SER A 495 -7.81 -19.98 -7.76
C SER A 495 -8.59 -18.81 -8.33
N LYS A 496 -9.17 -18.96 -9.53
CA LYS A 496 -10.18 -18.02 -10.03
C LYS A 496 -11.41 -17.92 -9.10
N VAL A 497 -11.55 -18.87 -8.17
CA VAL A 497 -12.69 -19.06 -7.28
C VAL A 497 -12.43 -18.67 -5.82
N LEU A 498 -11.20 -18.40 -5.39
CA LEU A 498 -10.95 -18.03 -3.98
C LEU A 498 -10.89 -16.51 -3.80
N ILE A 499 -11.73 -15.96 -2.93
CA ILE A 499 -11.66 -14.55 -2.47
C ILE A 499 -11.55 -14.55 -0.95
N VAL A 500 -10.62 -13.76 -0.40
CA VAL A 500 -10.58 -13.51 1.04
C VAL A 500 -11.47 -12.30 1.34
N SER A 501 -12.50 -12.48 2.16
CA SER A 501 -13.36 -11.40 2.61
C SER A 501 -12.69 -10.56 3.70
N SER A 502 -13.32 -9.43 4.04
CA SER A 502 -12.82 -8.47 5.02
C SER A 502 -12.61 -9.04 6.42
N ASP A 503 -13.34 -10.09 6.78
CA ASP A 503 -13.24 -10.86 8.02
C ASP A 503 -12.20 -12.00 7.95
N ARG A 504 -11.37 -12.02 6.88
CA ARG A 504 -10.36 -13.04 6.60
C ARG A 504 -10.93 -14.43 6.29
N THR A 505 -12.23 -14.55 6.05
CA THR A 505 -12.85 -15.78 5.58
C THR A 505 -12.53 -16.02 4.10
N ILE A 506 -12.30 -17.28 3.72
CA ILE A 506 -12.05 -17.67 2.32
C ILE A 506 -13.38 -18.10 1.69
N LEU A 507 -13.81 -17.40 0.64
CA LEU A 507 -15.04 -17.63 -0.13
C LEU A 507 -14.79 -18.30 -1.47
#